data_AF-A0A950GF08-F1
#
_entry.id   AF-A0A950GF08-F1
#
_cell.length_a   1.000
_cell.length_b   1.000
_cell.length_c   1.000
_cell.angle_alpha   90.00
_cell.angle_beta   90.00
_cell.angle_gamma   90.00
#
_symmetry.space_group_name_H-M   'P 1'
#
loop_
_entity.id
_entity.type
_entity.pdbx_description
1 polymer ?
#
loop_
_entity_poly.entity_id
_entity_poly.type
_entity_poly.pdbx_seq_one_letter_code
_entity_poly.pdbx_strand_id
1 'polypeptide(L)'
;LLKDSTQFVNAEFDDVTVKSEQVLAASLVGRDERMIEPGSTIKLTLEVPPQARALGVVAEFADLPNSRWRTITAATEGGLLSQFKGHSLQVSLGRLSVSTEFVPARSQ
;
A
#
# COMPACT_ATOMS: atom_id res chain seq x y z
N LEU A 1 -1.37 -0.09 6.12
CA LEU A 1 -0.16 -0.11 6.97
C LEU A 1 -0.21 -1.30 7.89
N LEU A 2 0.87 -2.08 7.98
CA LEU A 2 0.88 -3.37 8.65
C LEU A 2 2.06 -3.52 9.61
N LYS A 3 1.88 -4.23 10.75
CA LYS A 3 2.96 -4.66 11.66
C LYS A 3 3.78 -5.83 11.10
N ASP A 4 3.14 -6.67 10.30
CA ASP A 4 3.73 -7.75 9.52
C ASP A 4 2.89 -7.97 8.26
N SER A 5 3.43 -8.63 7.26
CA SER A 5 2.80 -8.75 5.95
C SER A 5 2.24 -10.12 5.61
N THR A 6 2.39 -11.09 6.50
CA THR A 6 2.21 -12.51 6.17
C THR A 6 0.76 -12.78 5.77
N GLN A 7 -0.20 -12.31 6.57
CA GLN A 7 -1.62 -12.49 6.25
C GLN A 7 -2.00 -11.69 5.01
N PHE A 8 -1.54 -10.45 4.88
CA PHE A 8 -1.86 -9.59 3.74
C PHE A 8 -1.39 -10.17 2.40
N VAL A 9 -0.23 -10.83 2.35
CA VAL A 9 0.31 -11.44 1.12
C VAL A 9 -0.43 -12.72 0.72
N ASN A 10 -0.97 -13.46 1.69
CA ASN A 10 -1.67 -14.72 1.44
C ASN A 10 -3.19 -14.58 1.33
N ALA A 11 -3.74 -13.42 1.70
CA ALA A 11 -5.17 -13.15 1.67
C ALA A 11 -5.72 -13.02 0.23
N GLU A 12 -7.00 -13.31 0.06
CA GLU A 12 -7.72 -13.03 -1.19
C GLU A 12 -8.11 -11.56 -1.28
N PHE A 13 -8.68 -11.15 -2.41
CA PHE A 13 -9.07 -9.76 -2.64
C PHE A 13 -10.08 -9.25 -1.60
N ASP A 14 -11.21 -9.97 -1.44
CA ASP A 14 -12.27 -9.60 -0.48
C ASP A 14 -11.77 -9.58 0.97
N ASP A 15 -10.75 -10.39 1.28
CA ASP A 15 -10.17 -10.45 2.61
C ASP A 15 -9.47 -9.13 2.98
N VAL A 16 -8.87 -8.44 2.00
CA VAL A 16 -8.14 -7.18 2.22
C VAL A 16 -8.91 -5.93 1.81
N THR A 17 -9.99 -6.05 1.04
CA THR A 17 -10.85 -4.92 0.69
C THR A 17 -12.03 -4.82 1.65
N VAL A 18 -12.83 -5.89 1.78
CA VAL A 18 -14.09 -5.90 2.54
C VAL A 18 -13.88 -6.35 3.99
N LYS A 19 -13.07 -7.39 4.22
CA LYS A 19 -12.93 -8.04 5.53
C LYS A 19 -11.64 -7.68 6.27
N SER A 20 -10.96 -6.62 5.85
CA SER A 20 -9.58 -6.33 6.27
C SER A 20 -9.40 -6.22 7.78
N GLU A 21 -10.35 -5.61 8.49
CA GLU A 21 -10.30 -5.49 9.96
C GLU A 21 -10.36 -6.86 10.65
N GLN A 22 -11.12 -7.80 10.10
CA GLN A 22 -11.25 -9.15 10.63
C GLN A 22 -10.07 -10.04 10.25
N VAL A 23 -9.65 -10.00 8.98
CA VAL A 23 -8.64 -10.93 8.44
C VAL A 23 -7.23 -10.51 8.85
N LEU A 24 -6.93 -9.20 8.79
CA LEU A 24 -5.60 -8.68 9.13
C LEU A 24 -5.49 -8.36 10.62
N ALA A 25 -6.62 -8.02 11.27
CA ALA A 25 -6.75 -7.84 12.71
C ALA A 25 -5.55 -7.15 13.35
N ALA A 26 -4.80 -7.87 14.20
CA ALA A 26 -3.67 -7.35 14.95
C ALA A 26 -2.52 -6.79 14.08
N SER A 27 -2.41 -7.22 12.82
CA SER A 27 -1.39 -6.75 11.87
C SER A 27 -1.77 -5.40 11.25
N LEU A 28 -3.07 -5.09 11.06
CA LEU A 28 -3.51 -3.82 10.47
C LEU A 28 -3.36 -2.68 11.48
N VAL A 29 -2.56 -1.65 11.14
CA VAL A 29 -2.31 -0.49 12.01
C VAL A 29 -2.71 0.84 11.39
N GLY A 30 -3.17 0.82 10.15
CA GLY A 30 -3.67 1.99 9.47
C GLY A 30 -4.19 1.61 8.09
N ARG A 31 -5.27 2.23 7.67
CA ARG A 31 -5.91 2.03 6.37
C ARG A 31 -6.28 3.41 5.83
N ASP A 32 -6.03 3.60 4.54
CA ASP A 32 -6.57 4.73 3.79
C ASP A 32 -7.11 4.20 2.47
N GLU A 33 -8.22 4.78 2.00
CA GLU A 33 -8.93 4.37 0.80
C GLU A 33 -9.31 5.60 -0.01
N ARG A 34 -9.08 5.53 -1.33
CA ARG A 34 -9.27 6.65 -2.25
C ARG A 34 -9.77 6.15 -3.60
N MET A 35 -10.70 6.91 -4.16
CA MET A 35 -11.05 6.81 -5.57
C MET A 35 -10.08 7.66 -6.38
N ILE A 36 -9.57 7.13 -7.50
CA ILE A 36 -8.62 7.82 -8.37
C ILE A 36 -9.18 7.82 -9.79
N GLU A 37 -9.32 9.00 -10.37
CA GLU A 37 -9.75 9.15 -11.76
C GLU A 37 -8.64 8.73 -12.73
N PRO A 38 -8.95 8.05 -13.85
CA PRO A 38 -7.97 7.70 -14.87
C PRO A 38 -7.16 8.91 -15.35
N GLY A 39 -5.83 8.76 -15.40
CA GLY A 39 -4.91 9.82 -15.83
C GLY A 39 -4.63 10.91 -14.79
N SER A 40 -5.27 10.85 -13.61
CA SER A 40 -5.00 11.78 -12.52
C SER A 40 -3.79 11.35 -11.69
N THR A 41 -3.26 12.29 -10.91
CA THR A 41 -2.28 12.01 -9.86
C THR A 41 -2.74 12.73 -8.59
N ILE A 42 -2.82 11.99 -7.49
CA ILE A 42 -3.17 12.54 -6.19
C ILE A 42 -1.96 12.47 -5.25
N LYS A 43 -1.83 13.45 -4.36
CA LYS A 43 -0.87 13.38 -3.25
C LYS A 43 -1.59 12.80 -2.03
N LEU A 44 -0.97 11.81 -1.40
CA LEU A 44 -1.47 11.18 -0.19
C LEU A 44 -0.52 11.44 0.96
N THR A 45 -1.06 11.96 2.06
CA THR A 45 -0.33 12.09 3.32
C THR A 45 -0.76 10.95 4.22
N LEU A 46 0.16 10.04 4.51
CA LEU A 46 -0.07 8.91 5.40
C LEU A 46 0.54 9.20 6.76
N GLU A 47 -0.24 9.04 7.83
CA GLU A 47 0.32 8.93 9.17
C GLU A 47 0.88 7.51 9.33
N VAL A 48 2.19 7.38 9.50
CA VAL A 48 2.87 6.09 9.61
C VAL A 48 3.23 5.81 11.07
N PRO A 49 2.53 4.87 11.74
CA PRO A 49 2.82 4.56 13.13
C PRO A 49 4.20 3.92 13.32
N PRO A 50 4.88 4.11 14.47
CA PRO A 50 6.21 3.53 14.73
C PRO A 50 6.29 2.00 14.60
N GLN A 51 5.17 1.30 14.84
CA GLN A 51 5.04 -0.16 14.71
C GLN A 51 4.83 -0.64 13.27
N ALA A 52 4.63 0.25 12.30
CA ALA A 52 4.47 -0.15 10.91
C ALA A 52 5.78 -0.74 10.35
N ARG A 53 5.67 -1.94 9.77
CA ARG A 53 6.75 -2.68 9.12
C ARG A 53 6.47 -2.99 7.66
N ALA A 54 5.26 -2.73 7.18
CA ALA A 54 4.97 -2.79 5.75
C ALA A 54 3.86 -1.83 5.34
N LEU A 55 3.92 -1.40 4.08
CA LEU A 55 2.78 -0.80 3.38
C LEU A 55 2.30 -1.78 2.31
N GLY A 56 1.12 -2.34 2.53
CA GLY A 56 0.36 -3.01 1.47
C GLY A 56 -0.45 -1.97 0.69
N VAL A 57 -0.48 -2.11 -0.63
CA VAL A 57 -1.32 -1.32 -1.53
C VAL A 57 -2.16 -2.27 -2.37
N VAL A 58 -3.45 -1.98 -2.48
CA VAL A 58 -4.43 -2.74 -3.25
C VAL A 58 -5.09 -1.79 -4.25
N ALA A 59 -5.32 -2.27 -5.47
CA ALA A 59 -6.08 -1.57 -6.49
C ALA A 59 -7.21 -2.47 -7.02
N GLU A 60 -8.41 -1.91 -7.11
CA GLU A 60 -9.61 -2.63 -7.55
C GLU A 60 -9.75 -2.54 -9.07
N PHE A 61 -9.15 -3.48 -9.79
CA PHE A 61 -9.25 -3.55 -11.25
C PHE A 61 -10.56 -4.23 -11.68
N ALA A 62 -11.18 -3.74 -12.75
CA ALA A 62 -12.38 -4.35 -13.33
C ALA A 62 -12.14 -5.81 -13.81
N ASP A 63 -10.95 -6.09 -14.37
CA ASP A 63 -10.49 -7.43 -14.72
C ASP A 63 -9.52 -7.96 -13.65
N LEU A 64 -10.07 -8.13 -12.44
CA LEU A 64 -9.29 -8.56 -11.28
C LEU A 64 -8.54 -9.89 -11.48
N PRO A 65 -9.15 -10.96 -12.07
CA PRO A 65 -8.47 -12.25 -12.22
C PRO A 65 -7.21 -12.19 -13.09
N ASN A 66 -7.13 -11.25 -14.03
CA ASN A 66 -5.97 -11.07 -14.91
C ASN A 66 -5.03 -9.95 -14.46
N SER A 67 -5.21 -9.44 -13.24
CA SER A 67 -4.46 -8.29 -12.73
C SER A 67 -3.45 -8.64 -11.64
N ARG A 68 -2.44 -7.77 -11.50
CA ARG A 68 -1.57 -7.70 -10.32
C ARG A 68 -2.09 -6.62 -9.40
N TRP A 69 -3.15 -6.93 -8.65
CA TRP A 69 -3.91 -5.98 -7.85
C TRP A 69 -3.28 -5.62 -6.49
N ARG A 70 -2.21 -6.30 -6.09
CA ARG A 70 -1.52 -6.09 -4.81
C ARG A 70 -0.03 -5.86 -4.99
N THR A 71 0.51 -4.91 -4.25
CA THR A 71 1.96 -4.76 -4.03
C THR A 71 2.24 -4.55 -2.56
N ILE A 72 3.49 -4.82 -2.16
CA ILE A 72 3.95 -4.61 -0.80
C ILE A 72 5.33 -3.97 -0.78
N THR A 73 5.46 -2.97 0.09
CA THR A 73 6.74 -2.37 0.45
C THR A 73 7.05 -2.74 1.90
N ALA A 74 8.07 -3.58 2.09
CA ALA A 74 8.57 -3.94 3.41
C ALA A 74 9.43 -2.82 4.01
N ALA A 75 9.47 -2.75 5.34
CA ALA A 75 10.39 -1.89 6.08
C ALA A 75 11.81 -2.46 6.07
N THR A 76 12.79 -1.56 6.14
CA THR A 76 14.17 -1.88 6.51
C THR A 76 14.34 -1.81 8.03
N GLU A 77 15.56 -2.00 8.54
CA GLU A 77 15.88 -2.03 9.98
C GLU A 77 15.35 -0.81 10.77
N GLY A 78 15.23 0.35 10.13
CA GLY A 78 14.70 1.58 10.75
C GLY A 78 13.17 1.70 10.82
N GLY A 79 12.43 0.69 10.34
CA GLY A 79 10.98 0.73 10.21
C GLY A 79 10.52 1.38 8.89
N LEU A 80 9.20 1.37 8.65
CA LEU A 80 8.67 1.86 7.37
C LEU A 80 8.91 3.38 7.19
N LEU A 81 8.73 4.15 8.26
CA LEU A 81 8.85 5.61 8.24
C LEU A 81 10.27 6.08 7.87
N SER A 82 11.32 5.34 8.24
CA SER A 82 12.70 5.76 7.93
C SER A 82 12.99 5.80 6.43
N GLN A 83 12.26 5.02 5.63
CA GLN A 83 12.41 4.98 4.17
C GLN A 83 11.87 6.24 3.47
N PHE A 84 10.99 7.01 4.13
CA PHE A 84 10.47 8.27 3.60
C PHE A 84 11.40 9.48 3.83
N LYS A 85 12.55 9.29 4.48
CA LYS A 85 13.54 10.37 4.65
C LYS A 85 14.08 10.82 3.29
N GLY A 86 13.67 12.00 2.84
CA GLY A 86 14.06 12.57 1.54
C GLY A 86 13.44 11.88 0.33
N HIS A 87 12.49 10.96 0.55
CA HIS A 87 11.86 10.16 -0.50
C HIS A 87 10.35 10.23 -0.39
N SER A 88 9.67 9.96 -1.49
CA SER A 88 8.24 9.69 -1.55
C SER A 88 8.03 8.30 -2.10
N LEU A 89 6.97 7.63 -1.66
CA LEU A 89 6.55 6.39 -2.30
C LEU A 89 5.59 6.72 -3.42
N GLN A 90 6.01 6.48 -4.66
CA GLN A 90 5.15 6.58 -5.82
C GLN A 90 4.38 5.27 -5.98
N VAL A 91 3.04 5.37 -6.00
CA VAL A 91 2.15 4.28 -6.36
C VAL A 91 1.74 4.49 -7.82
N SER A 92 2.02 3.51 -8.67
CA SER A 92 1.64 3.58 -10.10
C SER A 92 0.53 2.58 -10.38
N LEU A 93 -0.59 3.07 -10.91
CA LEU A 93 -1.69 2.25 -11.40
C LEU A 93 -1.56 2.12 -12.92
N GLY A 94 -1.05 0.96 -13.35
CA GLY A 94 -1.04 0.56 -14.76
C GLY A 94 -2.40 0.01 -15.20
N ARG A 95 -2.47 -0.52 -16.42
CA ARG A 95 -3.73 -1.06 -16.97
C ARG A 95 -4.35 -2.19 -16.13
N LEU A 96 -3.52 -3.09 -15.61
CA LEU A 96 -3.92 -4.25 -14.80
C LEU A 96 -2.88 -4.56 -13.71
N SER A 97 -2.20 -3.54 -13.20
CA SER A 97 -1.16 -3.73 -12.19
C SER A 97 -1.00 -2.51 -11.30
N VAL A 98 -0.81 -2.74 -10.01
CA VAL A 98 -0.28 -1.74 -9.08
C VAL A 98 1.19 -2.03 -8.80
N SER A 99 2.01 -0.99 -8.78
CA SER A 99 3.40 -1.06 -8.34
C SER A 99 3.74 0.09 -7.39
N THR A 100 4.81 -0.11 -6.63
CA THR A 100 5.34 0.87 -5.68
C THR A 100 6.83 1.07 -5.91
N GLU A 101 7.28 2.31 -5.84
CA GLU A 101 8.70 2.66 -5.93
C GLU A 101 9.00 3.84 -5.01
N PHE A 102 10.08 3.76 -4.24
CA PHE A 102 10.60 4.94 -3.54
C PHE A 102 11.37 5.81 -4.53
N VAL A 103 10.89 7.03 -4.71
CA VAL A 103 11.50 8.05 -5.57
C VAL A 103 12.00 9.20 -4.71
N PRO A 104 13.06 9.93 -5.11
CA PRO A 104 13.46 11.15 -4.42
C PRO A 104 12.27 12.10 -4.28
N ALA A 105 12.08 12.66 -3.08
CA ALA A 105 11.04 13.66 -2.88
C ALA A 105 11.37 14.84 -3.80
N ARG A 106 10.48 15.15 -4.77
CA ARG A 106 10.70 16.31 -5.64
C ARG A 106 10.80 17.55 -4.77
N SER A 107 11.92 18.25 -4.86
CA SER A 107 12.06 19.63 -4.41
C SER A 107 10.97 20.43 -5.13
N GLN A 108 10.07 21.05 -4.37
CA GLN A 108 9.24 22.13 -4.91
C GLN A 108 10.09 23.39 -5.08
#